data_AF-A0A8T3WPL6-F1
#
_entry.id   AF-A0A8T3WPL6-F1
#
_cell.length_a   1.000
_cell.length_b   1.000
_cell.length_c   1.000
_cell.angle_alpha   90.00
_cell.angle_beta   90.00
_cell.angle_gamma   90.00
#
_symmetry.space_group_name_H-M   'P 1'
#
loop_
_entity.id
_entity.type
_entity.pdbx_description
1 polymer ?
#
loop_
_entity_poly.entity_id
_entity_poly.type
_entity_poly.pdbx_seq_one_letter_code
_entity_poly.pdbx_strand_id
1 'polypeptide(L)'
;MEKLSKEIIEKGKYLMKEGKVKKDIDTEKRIHFTVQGDSEEHSVIYEKTEKEWKCDCKFNSLHQKRCSHIFASMLKERIRT
;
A
#
# COMPACT_ATOMS: atom_id res chain seq x y z
N MET A 1 2.07 16.20 -7.63
CA MET A 1 2.62 14.92 -7.08
C MET A 1 2.61 15.05 -5.57
N GLU A 2 1.78 14.27 -4.87
CA GLU A 2 1.67 14.36 -3.42
C GLU A 2 3.02 13.99 -2.76
N LYS A 3 3.58 14.89 -1.97
CA LYS A 3 4.89 14.66 -1.34
C LYS A 3 4.70 13.82 -0.08
N LEU A 4 5.01 12.52 -0.18
CA LEU A 4 5.03 11.61 0.96
C LEU A 4 6.02 12.08 2.03
N SER A 5 5.66 11.93 3.31
CA SER A 5 6.60 12.20 4.40
C SER A 5 7.74 11.19 4.40
N LYS A 6 8.90 11.57 4.96
CA LYS A 6 10.06 10.66 5.09
C LYS A 6 9.69 9.40 5.88
N GLU A 7 8.94 9.55 6.96
CA GLU A 7 8.50 8.45 7.82
C GLU A 7 7.65 7.41 7.05
N ILE A 8 6.73 7.85 6.20
CA ILE A 8 5.91 6.94 5.37
C ILE A 8 6.80 6.14 4.41
N ILE A 9 7.76 6.83 3.78
CA ILE A 9 8.69 6.21 2.83
C ILE A 9 9.59 5.20 3.54
N GLU A 10 10.17 5.56 4.68
CA GLU A 10 11.06 4.69 5.46
C GLU A 10 10.31 3.46 5.98
N LYS A 11 9.12 3.64 6.56
CA LYS A 11 8.30 2.53 7.02
C LYS A 11 7.86 1.62 5.87
N GLY A 12 7.43 2.17 4.74
CA GLY A 12 7.03 1.35 3.60
C GLY A 12 8.20 0.57 2.97
N LYS A 13 9.41 1.16 2.92
CA LYS A 13 10.63 0.44 2.52
C LYS A 13 10.96 -0.69 3.49
N TYR A 14 10.86 -0.45 4.79
CA TYR A 14 11.06 -1.48 5.81
C TYR A 14 10.09 -2.65 5.62
N LEU A 15 8.79 -2.40 5.51
CA LEU A 15 7.77 -3.43 5.27
C LEU A 15 8.08 -4.29 4.03
N MET A 16 8.49 -3.63 2.94
CA MET A 16 8.85 -4.32 1.71
C MET A 16 10.13 -5.17 1.86
N LYS A 17 11.15 -4.63 2.55
CA LYS A 17 12.43 -5.31 2.80
C LYS A 17 12.25 -6.57 3.65
N GLU A 18 11.42 -6.49 4.69
CA GLU A 18 11.12 -7.59 5.60
C GLU A 18 10.13 -8.61 5.01
N GLY A 19 9.71 -8.45 3.75
CA GLY A 19 8.79 -9.39 3.10
C GLY A 19 7.36 -9.35 3.64
N LYS A 20 6.98 -8.29 4.38
CA LYS A 20 5.67 -8.12 5.03
C LYS A 20 4.54 -7.75 4.06
N VAL A 21 4.79 -7.79 2.75
CA VAL A 21 3.82 -7.45 1.70
C VAL A 21 3.60 -8.66 0.81
N LYS A 22 2.36 -9.16 0.85
CA LYS A 22 1.87 -10.26 0.02
C LYS A 22 0.90 -9.72 -1.02
N LYS A 23 1.06 -10.15 -2.27
CA LYS A 23 0.09 -9.94 -3.33
C LYS A 23 -0.81 -11.18 -3.35
N ASP A 24 -2.08 -11.01 -3.04
CA ASP A 24 -2.99 -12.14 -2.84
C ASP A 24 -3.75 -12.48 -4.11
N ILE A 25 -4.38 -11.49 -4.73
CA ILE A 25 -5.18 -11.69 -5.94
C ILE A 25 -4.90 -10.57 -6.94
N ASP A 26 -4.69 -10.95 -8.19
CA ASP A 26 -4.57 -10.04 -9.32
C ASP A 26 -5.67 -10.33 -10.33
N THR A 27 -6.57 -9.39 -10.52
CA THR A 27 -7.67 -9.47 -11.49
C THR A 27 -7.49 -8.41 -12.56
N GLU A 28 -8.30 -8.47 -13.63
CA GLU A 28 -8.30 -7.44 -14.66
C GLU A 28 -8.58 -6.03 -14.12
N LYS A 29 -9.40 -5.93 -13.06
CA LYS A 29 -9.84 -4.63 -12.51
C LYS A 29 -9.07 -4.20 -11.26
N ARG A 30 -8.61 -5.16 -10.44
CA ARG A 30 -8.10 -4.90 -9.09
C ARG A 30 -6.89 -5.77 -8.74
N ILE A 31 -5.99 -5.23 -7.92
CA ILE A 31 -4.96 -6.01 -7.23
C ILE A 31 -5.18 -5.90 -5.72
N HIS A 32 -5.25 -7.04 -5.04
CA HIS A 32 -5.39 -7.14 -3.59
C HIS A 32 -4.05 -7.53 -2.97
N PHE A 33 -3.69 -6.85 -1.89
CA PHE A 33 -2.50 -7.10 -1.10
C PHE A 33 -2.85 -7.20 0.38
N THR A 34 -2.20 -8.12 1.07
CA THR A 34 -2.13 -8.19 2.52
C THR A 34 -0.79 -7.64 2.97
N VAL A 35 -0.83 -6.70 3.91
CA VAL A 35 0.36 -6.07 4.50
C VAL A 35 0.37 -6.33 5.99
N GLN A 36 1.38 -7.04 6.47
CA GLN A 36 1.55 -7.28 7.90
C GLN A 36 2.09 -6.02 8.57
N GLY A 37 1.26 -5.35 9.37
CA GLY A 37 1.62 -4.20 10.18
C GLY A 37 2.43 -4.60 11.42
N ASP A 38 2.52 -3.68 12.38
CA ASP A 38 3.21 -3.95 13.65
C ASP A 38 2.36 -4.81 14.59
N SER A 39 1.03 -4.60 14.59
CA SER A 39 0.09 -5.30 15.48
C SER A 39 -1.00 -6.08 14.73
N GLU A 40 -1.33 -5.67 13.50
CA GLU A 40 -2.46 -6.19 12.73
C GLU A 40 -2.10 -6.29 11.24
N GLU A 41 -2.84 -7.13 10.51
CA GLU A 41 -2.77 -7.19 9.05
C GLU A 41 -3.70 -6.16 8.43
N HIS A 42 -3.25 -5.56 7.34
CA HIS A 42 -3.98 -4.53 6.59
C HIS A 42 -4.23 -4.98 5.16
N SER A 43 -5.41 -4.66 4.66
CA SER A 43 -5.78 -4.86 3.27
C SER A 43 -5.47 -3.61 2.45
N VAL A 44 -4.73 -3.79 1.35
CA VAL A 44 -4.45 -2.76 0.36
C VAL A 44 -5.01 -3.19 -0.99
N ILE A 45 -5.75 -2.30 -1.64
CA ILE A 45 -6.38 -2.55 -2.93
C ILE A 45 -5.88 -1.50 -3.92
N TYR A 46 -5.47 -1.96 -5.10
CA TYR A 46 -5.22 -1.10 -6.25
C TYR A 46 -6.32 -1.30 -7.29
N GLU A 47 -7.10 -0.25 -7.54
CA GLU A 47 -8.08 -0.19 -8.62
C GLU A 47 -7.37 0.17 -9.92
N LYS A 48 -7.17 -0.80 -10.83
CA LYS A 48 -6.42 -0.59 -12.08
C LYS A 48 -7.09 0.41 -13.01
N THR A 49 -8.42 0.40 -13.06
CA THR A 49 -9.22 1.29 -13.93
C THR A 49 -9.06 2.75 -13.53
N GLU A 50 -9.16 3.02 -12.23
CA GLU A 50 -9.10 4.38 -11.67
C GLU A 50 -7.67 4.81 -11.32
N LYS A 51 -6.71 3.86 -11.37
CA LYS A 51 -5.33 4.02 -10.90
C LYS A 51 -5.27 4.50 -9.45
N GLU A 52 -6.20 4.03 -8.63
CA GLU A 52 -6.37 4.47 -7.25
C GLU A 52 -5.92 3.40 -6.26
N TRP A 53 -5.29 3.85 -5.17
CA TRP A 53 -4.86 2.99 -4.08
C TRP A 53 -5.69 3.25 -2.84
N LYS A 54 -6.20 2.19 -2.22
CA LYS A 54 -6.98 2.22 -0.98
C LYS A 54 -6.34 1.29 0.04
N CYS A 55 -6.35 1.71 1.29
CA CYS A 55 -5.95 0.87 2.42
C CYS A 55 -6.98 1.01 3.53
N ASP A 56 -7.27 -0.09 4.21
CA ASP A 56 -8.18 -0.14 5.35
C ASP A 56 -7.60 0.49 6.63
N CYS A 57 -6.32 0.90 6.63
CA CYS A 57 -5.73 1.51 7.82
C CYS A 57 -6.35 2.89 8.11
N LYS A 58 -6.49 3.19 9.40
CA LYS A 58 -7.10 4.43 9.90
C LYS A 58 -6.53 5.70 9.26
N PHE A 59 -5.23 5.73 8.98
CA PHE A 59 -4.59 6.90 8.34
C PHE A 59 -5.14 7.15 6.93
N ASN A 60 -5.24 6.11 6.09
CA ASN A 60 -5.79 6.26 4.75
C ASN A 60 -7.30 6.53 4.81
N SER A 61 -8.05 5.84 5.68
CA SER A 61 -9.49 6.05 5.81
C SER A 61 -9.87 7.46 6.27
N LEU A 62 -9.11 8.06 7.20
CA LEU A 62 -9.41 9.40 7.73
C LEU A 62 -8.91 10.53 6.83
N HIS A 63 -7.72 10.37 6.24
CA HIS A 63 -7.08 11.46 5.51
C HIS A 63 -7.17 11.30 3.99
N GLN A 64 -7.56 10.13 3.50
CA GLN A 64 -7.54 9.74 2.08
C GLN A 64 -6.17 9.96 1.42
N LYS A 65 -5.10 9.90 2.23
CA LYS A 65 -3.70 10.06 1.81
C LYS A 65 -3.00 8.72 1.76
N ARG A 66 -1.96 8.63 0.93
CA ARG A 66 -1.11 7.43 0.84
C ARG A 66 -0.42 7.16 2.17
N CYS A 67 -0.60 5.94 2.70
CA CYS A 67 0.08 5.45 3.89
C CYS A 67 1.31 4.59 3.54
N SER A 68 2.05 4.14 4.56
CA SER A 68 3.21 3.24 4.37
C SER A 68 2.83 1.89 3.74
N HIS A 69 1.64 1.35 4.00
CA HIS A 69 1.17 0.08 3.43
C HIS A 69 0.92 0.20 1.92
N ILE A 70 0.29 1.30 1.49
CA ILE A 70 0.11 1.63 0.07
C ILE A 70 1.48 1.76 -0.58
N PHE A 71 2.39 2.55 0.01
CA PHE A 71 3.72 2.74 -0.55
C PHE A 71 4.49 1.42 -0.68
N ALA A 72 4.44 0.54 0.32
CA ALA A 72 5.07 -0.77 0.27
C ALA A 72 4.47 -1.66 -0.84
N SER A 73 3.15 -1.61 -1.03
CA SER A 73 2.44 -2.35 -2.09
C SER A 73 2.77 -1.82 -3.49
N MET A 74 2.93 -0.50 -3.64
CA MET A 74 3.41 0.13 -4.87
C MET A 74 4.83 -0.34 -5.23
N LEU A 75 5.71 -0.43 -4.24
CA LEU A 75 7.08 -0.96 -4.43
C LEU A 75 7.04 -2.43 -4.88
N LYS A 76 6.15 -3.25 -4.28
CA LYS A 76 5.96 -4.65 -4.64
C LYS A 76 5.52 -4.82 -6.09
N GLU A 77 4.54 -4.04 -6.54
CA GLU A 77 4.01 -4.10 -7.91
C GLU A 77 4.91 -3.38 -8.93
N ARG A 78 5.92 -2.63 -8.48
CA ARG A 78 6.75 -1.74 -9.31
C ARG A 78 5.95 -0.67 -10.07
N ILE A 79 4.77 -0.30 -9.58
CA ILE A 79 3.97 0.78 -10.17
C ILE A 79 4.64 2.11 -9.86
N ARG A 80 5.16 2.76 -10.90
CA ARG A 80 5.59 4.17 -10.84
C ARG A 80 4.34 5.03 -11.12
N THR A 81 3.85 5.74 -10.10
CA THR A 81 2.84 6.80 -10.27
C THR A 81 3.51 8.11 -10.60
#